data_AF-A0A535S8Y1-F1
#
_entry.id   AF-A0A535S8Y1-F1
#
_cell.length_a   1.000
_cell.length_b   1.000
_cell.length_c   1.000
_cell.angle_alpha   90.00
_cell.angle_beta   90.00
_cell.angle_gamma   90.00
#
_symmetry.space_group_name_H-M   'P 1'
#
loop_
_entity.id
_entity.type
_entity.pdbx_description
1 polymer ?
#
loop_
_entity_poly.entity_id
_entity_poly.type
_entity_poly.pdbx_seq_one_letter_code
_entity_poly.pdbx_strand_id
1 'polypeptide(L)'
;MTITSATETPTIISRIAGWLSPEEFHILEVACDTLLPSLEPPPGSSVALAAYYRRRASDLNVAQLLAETLTFENAEAQTQFHQLMSLMASPVSSLLLAGSAKPFIDLSQERREKYLFSMANSPMAALRRGFQTLKRLSGFIYFSVSNDQGVNPNWEVLDYPAPAPPPSDAPQPITPLAISRDTTLEADAVVVGSGAGGGVVAGELALAGKSVIVLEKGGYNNEANFTLQEAQATSELYLKRGTLTSKDLGLIVLAGSTLGGGTVVNWTTSFRTPDYVLEEWEQSSGLKEFTGSALQDSFAAVEKRINVNTDNSQHNRQNQLLVDGCQSLGYHHDVTRRNAIDCQQRCGTCGFGCRYGAKQSTLKTYLQDAYDHGARIIVRCPCLDYRWHLPRESLPLAGRDAIRLQ
;
A
#
# COMPACT_ATOMS: atom_id res chain seq x y z
N MET A 1 7.31 -11.29 8.70
CA MET A 1 6.26 -12.13 9.31
C MET A 1 5.26 -12.39 8.22
N THR A 2 5.17 -13.62 7.74
CA THR A 2 4.17 -14.02 6.75
C THR A 2 2.82 -13.97 7.46
N ILE A 3 1.89 -13.17 6.96
CA ILE A 3 0.52 -13.15 7.48
C ILE A 3 -0.17 -14.38 6.87
N THR A 4 -0.17 -15.51 7.60
CA THR A 4 -0.87 -16.73 7.18
C THR A 4 -1.97 -17.08 8.17
N SER A 5 -3.10 -17.59 7.68
CA SER A 5 -4.24 -17.99 8.51
C SER A 5 -4.11 -19.42 9.10
N ALA A 6 -2.91 -19.82 9.53
CA ALA A 6 -2.61 -21.21 9.92
C ALA A 6 -3.64 -21.82 10.90
N THR A 7 -3.97 -23.10 10.68
CA THR A 7 -4.96 -23.92 11.41
C THR A 7 -4.36 -24.74 12.56
N GLU A 8 -3.15 -24.47 13.03
CA GLU A 8 -2.68 -25.11 14.26
C GLU A 8 -3.40 -24.46 15.44
N THR A 9 -4.20 -25.22 16.19
CA THR A 9 -4.87 -24.74 17.41
C THR A 9 -3.81 -24.45 18.47
N PRO A 10 -3.41 -23.18 18.73
CA PRO A 10 -2.44 -22.89 19.75
C PRO A 10 -3.18 -22.82 21.08
N THR A 11 -2.55 -23.31 22.14
CA THR A 11 -3.04 -23.21 23.52
C THR A 11 -3.43 -21.75 23.84
N ILE A 12 -4.50 -21.58 24.60
CA ILE A 12 -5.17 -20.31 24.95
C ILE A 12 -4.21 -19.20 25.42
N ILE A 13 -3.01 -19.56 25.88
CA ILE A 13 -2.03 -18.64 26.48
C ILE A 13 -1.10 -17.98 25.44
N SER A 14 -0.97 -18.48 24.19
CA SER A 14 -0.16 -17.81 23.14
C SER A 14 -0.97 -16.93 22.18
N ARG A 15 -2.27 -16.74 22.43
CA ARG A 15 -3.25 -16.16 21.48
C ARG A 15 -3.57 -14.69 21.65
N ILE A 16 -3.04 -14.02 22.67
CA ILE A 16 -3.20 -12.57 22.71
C ILE A 16 -2.10 -12.01 21.81
N ALA A 17 -2.40 -11.00 21.00
CA ALA A 17 -1.38 -10.17 20.36
C ALA A 17 -0.44 -9.45 21.37
N GLY A 18 -0.21 -9.99 22.57
CA GLY A 18 0.57 -9.45 23.67
C GLY A 18 -0.02 -8.22 24.36
N TRP A 19 -0.83 -7.43 23.65
CA TRP A 19 -1.21 -6.09 24.08
C TRP A 19 -2.70 -5.91 24.42
N LEU A 20 -3.60 -6.83 24.03
CA LEU A 20 -5.03 -6.81 24.41
C LEU A 20 -5.29 -7.70 25.64
N SER A 21 -6.30 -7.40 26.46
CA SER A 21 -6.77 -8.36 27.47
C SER A 21 -7.62 -9.47 26.81
N PRO A 22 -7.83 -10.63 27.48
CA PRO A 22 -8.73 -11.68 26.97
C PRO A 22 -10.16 -11.19 26.68
N GLU A 23 -10.67 -10.28 27.50
CA GLU A 23 -12.00 -9.69 27.33
C GLU A 23 -12.06 -8.79 26.10
N GLU A 24 -11.06 -7.91 25.93
CA GLU A 24 -10.97 -7.04 24.74
C GLU A 24 -10.82 -7.85 23.45
N PHE A 25 -10.03 -8.92 23.48
CA PHE A 25 -9.90 -9.82 22.34
C PHE A 25 -11.23 -10.49 22.00
N HIS A 26 -11.98 -10.94 23.00
CA HIS A 26 -13.30 -11.54 22.78
C HIS A 26 -14.31 -10.54 22.19
N ILE A 27 -14.27 -9.28 22.65
CA ILE A 27 -15.07 -8.19 22.06
C ILE A 27 -14.70 -8.00 20.58
N LEU A 28 -13.41 -8.02 20.25
CA LEU A 28 -12.93 -7.91 18.88
C LEU A 28 -13.39 -9.08 18.00
N GLU A 29 -13.32 -10.33 18.50
CA GLU A 29 -13.85 -11.51 17.82
C GLU A 29 -15.32 -11.35 17.48
N VAL A 30 -16.14 -10.98 18.47
CA VAL A 30 -17.57 -10.77 18.29
C VAL A 30 -17.85 -9.61 17.32
N ALA A 31 -17.05 -8.54 17.34
CA ALA A 31 -17.19 -7.43 16.41
C ALA A 31 -16.88 -7.83 14.96
N CYS A 32 -15.81 -8.59 14.76
CA CYS A 32 -15.44 -9.14 13.44
C CYS A 32 -16.51 -10.10 12.92
N ASP A 33 -17.01 -11.02 13.75
CA ASP A 33 -18.11 -11.93 13.39
C ASP A 33 -19.43 -11.19 13.15
N THR A 34 -19.65 -10.03 13.78
CA THR A 34 -20.82 -9.19 13.48
C THR A 34 -20.71 -8.59 12.08
N LEU A 35 -19.52 -8.14 11.69
CA LEU A 35 -19.27 -7.52 10.37
C LEU A 35 -19.26 -8.55 9.23
N LEU A 36 -18.80 -9.77 9.52
CA LEU A 36 -18.64 -10.87 8.57
C LEU A 36 -19.27 -12.15 9.20
N PRO A 37 -20.61 -12.21 9.29
CA PRO A 37 -21.33 -13.27 9.97
C PRO A 37 -21.53 -14.51 9.10
N SER A 38 -21.94 -15.59 9.75
CA SER A 38 -22.47 -16.78 9.07
C SER A 38 -23.88 -16.46 8.58
N LEU A 39 -24.14 -16.74 7.31
CA LEU A 39 -25.43 -16.53 6.67
C LEU A 39 -25.97 -17.85 6.13
N GLU A 40 -27.29 -17.97 6.08
CA GLU A 40 -27.91 -19.10 5.39
C GLU A 40 -27.71 -18.96 3.87
N PRO A 41 -27.21 -20.00 3.19
CA PRO A 41 -26.99 -19.94 1.76
C PRO A 41 -28.33 -19.98 1.00
N PRO A 42 -28.40 -19.36 -0.20
CA PRO A 42 -29.55 -19.49 -1.08
C PRO A 42 -29.90 -20.97 -1.35
N PRO A 43 -31.20 -21.33 -1.45
CA PRO A 43 -31.60 -22.68 -1.82
C PRO A 43 -30.98 -23.12 -3.15
N GLY A 44 -30.47 -24.35 -3.21
CA GLY A 44 -29.79 -24.88 -4.41
C GLY A 44 -28.33 -24.42 -4.58
N SER A 45 -27.75 -23.73 -3.60
CA SER A 45 -26.32 -23.38 -3.61
C SER A 45 -25.43 -24.61 -3.75
N SER A 46 -24.32 -24.47 -4.49
CA SER A 46 -23.25 -25.47 -4.50
C SER A 46 -22.62 -25.62 -3.12
N VAL A 47 -21.87 -26.71 -2.90
CA VAL A 47 -21.16 -26.94 -1.63
C VAL A 47 -20.19 -25.78 -1.32
N ALA A 48 -19.43 -25.31 -2.33
CA ALA A 48 -18.48 -24.21 -2.18
C ALA A 48 -19.19 -22.89 -1.83
N LEU A 49 -20.30 -22.57 -2.51
CA LEU A 49 -21.10 -21.37 -2.23
C LEU A 49 -21.72 -21.45 -0.83
N ALA A 50 -22.25 -22.61 -0.45
CA ALA A 50 -22.80 -22.82 0.88
C ALA A 50 -21.74 -22.67 1.99
N ALA A 51 -20.50 -23.14 1.75
CA ALA A 51 -19.39 -22.95 2.66
C ALA A 51 -18.97 -21.47 2.77
N TYR A 52 -18.98 -20.72 1.66
CA TYR A 52 -18.70 -19.28 1.65
C TYR A 52 -19.71 -18.49 2.48
N TYR A 53 -21.03 -18.73 2.28
CA TYR A 53 -22.08 -18.05 3.06
C TYR A 53 -21.99 -18.34 4.56
N ARG A 54 -21.63 -19.56 4.94
CA ARG A 54 -21.56 -19.96 6.35
C ARG A 54 -20.27 -19.55 7.05
N ARG A 55 -19.27 -19.09 6.31
CA ARG A 55 -17.97 -18.71 6.85
C ARG A 55 -18.05 -17.41 7.62
N ARG A 56 -17.47 -17.40 8.81
CA ARG A 56 -17.35 -16.23 9.71
C ARG A 56 -15.94 -15.69 9.73
N ALA A 57 -15.79 -14.48 10.27
CA ALA A 57 -14.48 -13.89 10.53
C ALA A 57 -13.60 -14.77 11.43
N SER A 58 -14.20 -15.39 12.44
CA SER A 58 -13.53 -16.31 13.38
C SER A 58 -12.97 -17.56 12.70
N ASP A 59 -13.61 -18.06 11.64
CA ASP A 59 -13.10 -19.22 10.89
C ASP A 59 -11.77 -18.92 10.16
N LEU A 60 -11.46 -17.63 9.94
CA LEU A 60 -10.23 -17.15 9.30
C LEU A 60 -9.30 -16.41 10.25
N ASN A 61 -9.52 -16.52 11.57
CA ASN A 61 -8.71 -15.85 12.60
C ASN A 61 -8.60 -14.32 12.39
N VAL A 62 -9.64 -13.68 11.83
CA VAL A 62 -9.59 -12.25 11.46
C VAL A 62 -9.23 -11.35 12.64
N ALA A 63 -9.81 -11.59 13.82
CA ALA A 63 -9.53 -10.81 15.03
C ALA A 63 -8.07 -10.88 15.46
N GLN A 64 -7.45 -12.07 15.37
CA GLN A 64 -6.03 -12.28 15.67
C GLN A 64 -5.15 -11.45 14.74
N LEU A 65 -5.36 -11.60 13.43
CA LEU A 65 -4.58 -10.91 12.41
C LEU A 65 -4.76 -9.38 12.47
N LEU A 66 -5.96 -8.92 12.84
CA LEU A 66 -6.24 -7.51 13.07
C LEU A 66 -5.44 -6.99 14.27
N ALA A 67 -5.47 -7.70 15.39
CA ALA A 67 -4.73 -7.32 16.59
C ALA A 67 -3.20 -7.31 16.36
N GLU A 68 -2.68 -8.28 15.60
CA GLU A 68 -1.28 -8.32 15.18
C GLU A 68 -0.90 -7.15 14.26
N THR A 69 -1.79 -6.78 13.33
CA THR A 69 -1.58 -5.64 12.44
C THR A 69 -1.48 -4.32 13.24
N LEU A 70 -2.33 -4.16 14.25
CA LEU A 70 -2.35 -2.97 15.11
C LEU A 70 -1.14 -2.87 16.07
N THR A 71 -0.40 -3.97 16.29
CA THR A 71 0.87 -3.94 17.06
C THR A 71 1.91 -3.00 16.41
N PHE A 72 1.83 -2.77 15.10
CA PHE A 72 2.74 -1.88 14.37
C PHE A 72 2.33 -0.41 14.39
N GLU A 73 1.16 -0.08 14.92
CA GLU A 73 0.73 1.30 15.11
C GLU A 73 1.39 1.92 16.36
N ASN A 74 1.32 3.24 16.47
CA ASN A 74 1.91 3.96 17.59
C ASN A 74 1.10 3.75 18.90
N ALA A 75 1.71 4.10 20.03
CA ALA A 75 1.10 3.94 21.36
C ALA A 75 -0.23 4.71 21.51
N GLU A 76 -0.37 5.86 20.83
CA GLU A 76 -1.61 6.63 20.81
C GLU A 76 -2.75 5.84 20.15
N ALA A 77 -2.50 5.24 18.98
CA ALA A 77 -3.48 4.43 18.27
C ALA A 77 -3.88 3.18 19.08
N GLN A 78 -2.93 2.50 19.70
CA GLN A 78 -3.21 1.36 20.59
C GLN A 78 -4.07 1.78 21.80
N THR A 79 -3.76 2.93 22.41
CA THR A 79 -4.57 3.50 23.51
C THR A 79 -6.00 3.81 23.06
N GLN A 80 -6.18 4.40 21.87
CA GLN A 80 -7.50 4.67 21.31
C GLN A 80 -8.28 3.37 21.04
N PHE A 81 -7.59 2.30 20.66
CA PHE A 81 -8.21 1.00 20.45
C PHE A 81 -8.67 0.36 21.77
N HIS A 82 -7.86 0.43 22.83
CA HIS A 82 -8.29 0.03 24.19
C HIS A 82 -9.53 0.79 24.67
N GLN A 83 -9.58 2.11 24.42
CA GLN A 83 -10.74 2.93 24.75
C GLN A 83 -11.99 2.48 23.98
N LEU A 84 -11.83 2.09 22.71
CA LEU A 84 -12.93 1.53 21.92
C LEU A 84 -13.42 0.20 22.50
N MET A 85 -12.51 -0.72 22.86
CA MET A 85 -12.90 -2.00 23.46
C MET A 85 -13.60 -1.80 24.81
N SER A 86 -13.08 -0.92 25.66
CA SER A 86 -13.70 -0.55 26.94
C SER A 86 -15.10 0.05 26.74
N LEU A 87 -15.29 0.87 25.71
CA LEU A 87 -16.59 1.42 25.35
C LEU A 87 -17.57 0.30 24.94
N MET A 88 -17.13 -0.66 24.14
CA MET A 88 -17.96 -1.78 23.69
C MET A 88 -18.29 -2.77 24.84
N ALA A 89 -17.40 -2.90 25.82
CA ALA A 89 -17.66 -3.65 27.05
C ALA A 89 -18.77 -3.01 27.91
N SER A 90 -19.00 -1.70 27.78
CA SER A 90 -19.94 -0.96 28.63
C SER A 90 -21.41 -1.20 28.26
N PRO A 91 -22.26 -1.72 29.18
CA PRO A 91 -23.70 -1.83 28.95
C PRO A 91 -24.39 -0.48 28.72
N VAL A 92 -23.81 0.61 29.24
CA VAL A 92 -24.31 1.98 29.02
C VAL A 92 -24.10 2.39 27.58
N SER A 93 -22.94 2.08 27.00
CA SER A 93 -22.69 2.35 25.59
C SER A 93 -23.66 1.59 24.69
N SER A 94 -23.89 0.31 24.98
CA SER A 94 -24.88 -0.51 24.26
C SER A 94 -26.31 0.01 24.43
N LEU A 95 -26.65 0.58 25.58
CA LEU A 95 -27.94 1.23 25.77
C LEU A 95 -28.09 2.44 24.85
N LEU A 96 -27.07 3.29 24.77
CA LEU A 96 -27.08 4.49 23.94
C LEU A 96 -27.06 4.18 22.43
N LEU A 97 -26.26 3.20 22.00
CA LEU A 97 -26.02 2.94 20.58
C LEU A 97 -26.93 1.86 19.99
N ALA A 98 -27.46 0.95 20.82
CA ALA A 98 -28.29 -0.18 20.37
C ALA A 98 -29.61 -0.34 21.16
N GLY A 99 -29.84 0.43 22.24
CA GLY A 99 -31.08 0.34 23.02
C GLY A 99 -31.12 -0.85 23.98
N SER A 100 -29.98 -1.37 24.43
CA SER A 100 -29.88 -2.55 25.30
C SER A 100 -28.84 -2.38 26.40
N ALA A 101 -29.24 -2.52 27.66
CA ALA A 101 -28.35 -2.47 28.82
C ALA A 101 -27.58 -3.79 29.04
N LYS A 102 -26.97 -4.31 27.98
CA LYS A 102 -26.10 -5.50 27.99
C LYS A 102 -24.76 -5.14 27.36
N PRO A 103 -23.64 -5.72 27.78
CA PRO A 103 -22.35 -5.51 27.09
C PRO A 103 -22.44 -5.99 25.63
N PHE A 104 -21.59 -5.46 24.73
CA PHE A 104 -21.67 -5.75 23.29
C PHE A 104 -21.68 -7.25 22.96
N ILE A 105 -20.89 -8.04 23.69
CA ILE A 105 -20.80 -9.49 23.52
C ILE A 105 -22.13 -10.22 23.79
N ASP A 106 -22.99 -9.67 24.65
CA ASP A 106 -24.27 -10.28 25.04
C ASP A 106 -25.46 -9.76 24.22
N LEU A 107 -25.22 -8.88 23.26
CA LEU A 107 -26.23 -8.40 22.32
C LEU A 107 -26.57 -9.47 21.28
N SER A 108 -27.82 -9.47 20.80
CA SER A 108 -28.19 -10.22 19.59
C SER A 108 -27.46 -9.65 18.36
N GLN A 109 -27.33 -10.46 17.31
CA GLN A 109 -26.73 -10.04 16.03
C GLN A 109 -27.30 -8.71 15.53
N GLU A 110 -28.63 -8.59 15.44
CA GLU A 110 -29.34 -7.37 15.02
C GLU A 110 -28.95 -6.14 15.87
N ARG A 111 -28.78 -6.31 17.19
CA ARG A 111 -28.40 -5.23 18.10
C ARG A 111 -26.93 -4.85 17.96
N ARG A 112 -26.04 -5.81 17.69
CA ARG A 112 -24.62 -5.53 17.39
C ARG A 112 -24.48 -4.78 16.07
N GLU A 113 -25.23 -5.17 15.05
CA GLU A 113 -25.28 -4.45 13.76
C GLU A 113 -25.76 -3.02 13.96
N LYS A 114 -26.85 -2.82 14.72
CA LYS A 114 -27.34 -1.49 15.09
C LYS A 114 -26.27 -0.68 15.84
N TYR A 115 -25.56 -1.28 16.78
CA TYR A 115 -24.46 -0.63 17.52
C TYR A 115 -23.39 -0.10 16.56
N LEU A 116 -22.87 -0.97 15.67
CA LEU A 116 -21.83 -0.61 14.70
C LEU A 116 -22.34 0.42 13.68
N PHE A 117 -23.59 0.32 13.25
CA PHE A 117 -24.21 1.30 12.36
C PHE A 117 -24.37 2.68 13.03
N SER A 118 -24.72 2.72 14.31
CA SER A 118 -24.76 3.94 15.11
C SER A 118 -23.37 4.57 15.26
N MET A 119 -22.32 3.76 15.43
CA MET A 119 -20.94 4.27 15.42
C MET A 119 -20.57 4.90 14.08
N ALA A 120 -20.92 4.25 12.96
CA ALA A 120 -20.62 4.72 11.61
C ALA A 120 -21.21 6.12 11.32
N ASN A 121 -22.39 6.41 11.87
CA ASN A 121 -23.13 7.66 11.66
C ASN A 121 -23.06 8.61 12.86
N SER A 122 -22.21 8.31 13.85
CA SER A 122 -22.13 9.10 15.08
C SER A 122 -21.59 10.51 14.82
N PRO A 123 -22.06 11.55 15.54
CA PRO A 123 -21.42 12.87 15.53
C PRO A 123 -19.99 12.82 16.12
N MET A 124 -19.69 11.83 16.97
CA MET A 124 -18.38 11.67 17.59
C MET A 124 -17.38 11.04 16.61
N ALA A 125 -16.35 11.79 16.24
CA ALA A 125 -15.32 11.32 15.32
C ALA A 125 -14.63 10.03 15.80
N ALA A 126 -14.42 9.86 17.10
CA ALA A 126 -13.81 8.66 17.67
C ALA A 126 -14.62 7.38 17.37
N LEU A 127 -15.95 7.44 17.42
CA LEU A 127 -16.83 6.31 17.12
C LEU A 127 -16.80 5.96 15.64
N ARG A 128 -16.84 6.98 14.76
CA ARG A 128 -16.70 6.77 13.31
C ARG A 128 -15.36 6.13 12.98
N ARG A 129 -14.27 6.61 13.59
CA ARG A 129 -12.94 6.04 13.42
C ARG A 129 -12.87 4.59 13.88
N GLY A 130 -13.37 4.29 15.07
CA GLY A 130 -13.43 2.92 15.60
C GLY A 130 -14.16 1.96 14.66
N PHE A 131 -15.32 2.38 14.13
CA PHE A 131 -16.06 1.61 13.14
C PHE A 131 -15.26 1.39 11.85
N GLN A 132 -14.63 2.43 11.32
CA GLN A 132 -13.83 2.32 10.08
C GLN A 132 -12.62 1.41 10.28
N THR A 133 -11.95 1.46 11.43
CA THR A 133 -10.85 0.54 11.76
C THR A 133 -11.32 -0.91 11.76
N LEU A 134 -12.40 -1.21 12.51
CA LEU A 134 -12.97 -2.56 12.57
C LEU A 134 -13.41 -3.03 11.18
N LYS A 135 -14.22 -2.26 10.47
CA LYS A 135 -14.75 -2.61 9.13
C LYS A 135 -13.65 -2.82 8.10
N ARG A 136 -12.71 -1.88 7.97
CA ARG A 136 -11.71 -1.91 6.89
C ARG A 136 -10.68 -3.01 7.11
N LEU A 137 -10.16 -3.14 8.32
CA LEU A 137 -9.14 -4.17 8.61
C LEU A 137 -9.76 -5.57 8.59
N SER A 138 -10.93 -5.77 9.21
CA SER A 138 -11.58 -7.09 9.18
C SER A 138 -11.93 -7.51 7.76
N GLY A 139 -12.52 -6.61 6.97
CA GLY A 139 -12.86 -6.88 5.57
C GLY A 139 -11.62 -7.16 4.73
N PHE A 140 -10.58 -6.32 4.83
CA PHE A 140 -9.33 -6.54 4.11
C PHE A 140 -8.74 -7.91 4.45
N ILE A 141 -8.60 -8.24 5.73
CA ILE A 141 -8.03 -9.52 6.17
C ILE A 141 -8.87 -10.69 5.64
N TYR A 142 -10.19 -10.62 5.79
CA TYR A 142 -11.11 -11.69 5.38
C TYR A 142 -10.99 -12.04 3.89
N PHE A 143 -10.85 -11.03 3.02
CA PHE A 143 -10.80 -11.25 1.57
C PHE A 143 -9.38 -11.45 1.00
N SER A 144 -8.34 -10.99 1.70
CA SER A 144 -6.97 -10.93 1.14
C SER A 144 -5.97 -11.88 1.78
N VAL A 145 -6.18 -12.32 3.02
CA VAL A 145 -5.21 -13.19 3.71
C VAL A 145 -5.34 -14.62 3.24
N SER A 146 -4.21 -15.22 2.90
CA SER A 146 -4.11 -16.62 2.50
C SER A 146 -3.83 -17.53 3.69
N ASN A 147 -4.21 -18.80 3.57
CA ASN A 147 -3.74 -19.87 4.45
C ASN A 147 -2.29 -20.27 4.13
N ASP A 148 -1.77 -21.29 4.82
CA ASP A 148 -0.39 -21.78 4.62
C ASP A 148 -0.13 -22.35 3.21
N GLN A 149 -1.18 -22.63 2.45
CA GLN A 149 -1.09 -23.06 1.05
C GLN A 149 -1.12 -21.88 0.07
N GLY A 150 -1.17 -20.63 0.55
CA GLY A 150 -1.21 -19.43 -0.29
C GLY A 150 -2.58 -19.18 -0.93
N VAL A 151 -3.66 -19.77 -0.39
CA VAL A 151 -5.02 -19.62 -0.93
C VAL A 151 -5.94 -19.02 0.12
N ASN A 152 -6.75 -18.03 -0.26
CA ASN A 152 -7.88 -17.59 0.55
C ASN A 152 -9.13 -18.44 0.20
N PRO A 153 -9.85 -18.99 1.19
CA PRO A 153 -10.97 -19.89 0.93
C PRO A 153 -12.22 -19.20 0.36
N ASN A 154 -12.23 -17.86 0.25
CA ASN A 154 -13.28 -17.09 -0.41
C ASN A 154 -13.06 -16.96 -1.92
N TRP A 155 -11.82 -17.11 -2.41
CA TRP A 155 -11.45 -16.77 -3.77
C TRP A 155 -12.16 -17.58 -4.86
N GLU A 156 -12.38 -18.87 -4.65
CA GLU A 156 -13.08 -19.74 -5.62
C GLU A 156 -14.48 -19.21 -5.95
N VAL A 157 -15.25 -18.83 -4.93
CA VAL A 157 -16.63 -18.34 -5.08
C VAL A 157 -16.67 -16.91 -5.63
N LEU A 158 -15.58 -16.15 -5.46
CA LEU A 158 -15.43 -14.78 -5.95
C LEU A 158 -14.83 -14.71 -7.36
N ASP A 159 -14.59 -15.85 -8.00
CA ASP A 159 -13.86 -15.96 -9.27
C ASP A 159 -12.51 -15.23 -9.24
N TYR A 160 -11.85 -15.22 -8.07
CA TYR A 160 -10.55 -14.61 -7.87
C TYR A 160 -9.45 -15.67 -8.04
N PRO A 161 -8.68 -15.67 -9.13
CA PRO A 161 -7.68 -16.71 -9.35
C PRO A 161 -6.52 -16.55 -8.37
N ALA A 162 -6.17 -17.63 -7.67
CA ALA A 162 -4.99 -17.65 -6.82
C ALA A 162 -3.73 -17.32 -7.65
N PRO A 163 -2.87 -16.39 -7.19
CA PRO A 163 -1.64 -16.12 -7.90
C PRO A 163 -0.74 -17.35 -7.94
N ALA A 164 -0.14 -17.64 -9.09
CA ALA A 164 0.91 -18.65 -9.16
C ALA A 164 2.09 -18.28 -8.23
N PRO A 165 2.97 -19.21 -7.84
CA PRO A 165 4.23 -18.87 -7.19
C PRO A 165 5.08 -17.93 -8.07
N PRO A 166 5.89 -17.03 -7.49
CA PRO A 166 6.79 -16.21 -8.28
C PRO A 166 7.89 -17.06 -8.93
N PRO A 167 8.41 -16.66 -10.12
CA PRO A 167 9.51 -17.37 -10.77
C PRO A 167 10.79 -17.24 -9.94
N SER A 168 11.40 -18.35 -9.54
CA SER A 168 12.58 -18.34 -8.67
C SER A 168 13.87 -17.86 -9.35
N ASP A 169 13.89 -17.79 -10.67
CA ASP A 169 15.06 -17.56 -11.51
C ASP A 169 15.11 -16.14 -12.11
N ALA A 170 14.15 -15.27 -11.80
CA ALA A 170 14.16 -13.92 -12.35
C ALA A 170 15.34 -13.09 -11.80
N PRO A 171 16.14 -12.45 -12.66
CA PRO A 171 17.36 -11.77 -12.26
C PRO A 171 17.09 -10.59 -11.32
N GLN A 172 17.99 -10.39 -10.35
CA GLN A 172 18.04 -9.21 -9.49
C GLN A 172 19.27 -8.37 -9.85
N PRO A 173 19.17 -7.48 -10.86
CA PRO A 173 20.33 -6.78 -11.40
C PRO A 173 20.94 -5.77 -10.41
N ILE A 174 20.10 -5.08 -9.64
CA ILE A 174 20.58 -4.16 -8.59
C ILE A 174 20.96 -4.97 -7.36
N THR A 175 22.20 -4.80 -6.88
CA THR A 175 22.64 -5.29 -5.58
C THR A 175 22.73 -4.13 -4.59
N PRO A 176 21.79 -3.98 -3.63
CA PRO A 176 21.86 -2.94 -2.63
C PRO A 176 23.11 -3.05 -1.76
N LEU A 177 23.71 -1.92 -1.42
CA LEU A 177 24.80 -1.81 -0.47
C LEU A 177 24.29 -2.11 0.95
N ALA A 178 24.80 -3.16 1.56
CA ALA A 178 24.48 -3.53 2.94
C ALA A 178 25.28 -2.67 3.93
N ILE A 179 24.57 -2.04 4.88
CA ILE A 179 25.16 -1.31 6.00
C ILE A 179 24.93 -2.12 7.27
N SER A 180 26.00 -2.65 7.86
CA SER A 180 25.93 -3.55 9.04
C SER A 180 26.39 -2.89 10.35
N ARG A 181 26.93 -1.68 10.27
CA ARG A 181 27.43 -0.88 11.40
C ARG A 181 27.43 0.60 11.00
N ASP A 182 27.48 1.48 11.99
CA ASP A 182 27.65 2.91 11.80
C ASP A 182 28.78 3.20 10.82
N THR A 183 28.48 4.03 9.83
CA THR A 183 29.43 4.36 8.77
C THR A 183 29.20 5.76 8.24
N THR A 184 30.22 6.29 7.56
CA THR A 184 30.18 7.56 6.86
C THR A 184 30.45 7.29 5.39
N LEU A 185 29.54 7.75 4.53
CA LEU A 185 29.67 7.65 3.09
C LEU A 185 29.70 9.05 2.49
N GLU A 186 30.64 9.30 1.59
CA GLU A 186 30.74 10.56 0.86
C GLU A 186 30.22 10.39 -0.57
N ALA A 187 29.53 11.39 -1.09
CA ALA A 187 29.01 11.42 -2.45
C ALA A 187 28.84 12.87 -2.91
N ASP A 188 28.78 13.09 -4.22
CA ASP A 188 28.43 14.40 -4.78
C ASP A 188 26.95 14.72 -4.56
N ALA A 189 26.10 13.68 -4.51
CA ALA A 189 24.68 13.82 -4.23
C ALA A 189 24.13 12.64 -3.42
N VAL A 190 23.21 12.94 -2.52
CA VAL A 190 22.41 11.94 -1.80
C VAL A 190 20.93 12.16 -2.14
N VAL A 191 20.32 11.13 -2.70
CA VAL A 191 18.91 11.11 -3.07
C VAL A 191 18.13 10.32 -2.02
N VAL A 192 17.25 10.98 -1.29
CA VAL A 192 16.40 10.34 -0.29
C VAL A 192 15.03 10.03 -0.86
N GLY A 193 14.71 8.75 -0.94
CA GLY A 193 13.53 8.21 -1.61
C GLY A 193 13.81 7.86 -3.06
N SER A 194 13.45 6.64 -3.45
CA SER A 194 13.74 6.08 -4.78
C SER A 194 12.55 6.09 -5.74
N GLY A 195 11.52 6.87 -5.44
CA GLY A 195 10.26 6.95 -6.20
C GLY A 195 10.39 7.62 -7.58
N ALA A 196 9.27 8.15 -8.09
CA ALA A 196 9.21 8.77 -9.42
C ALA A 196 10.24 9.91 -9.60
N GLY A 197 10.31 10.83 -8.65
CA GLY A 197 11.29 11.93 -8.71
C GLY A 197 12.72 11.47 -8.39
N GLY A 198 12.90 10.78 -7.25
CA GLY A 198 14.23 10.37 -6.80
C GLY A 198 14.93 9.39 -7.74
N GLY A 199 14.20 8.46 -8.35
CA GLY A 199 14.75 7.56 -9.36
C GLY A 199 15.33 8.35 -10.55
N VAL A 200 14.56 9.28 -11.11
CA VAL A 200 15.00 10.14 -12.23
C VAL A 200 16.23 10.95 -11.84
N VAL A 201 16.20 11.64 -10.70
CA VAL A 201 17.34 12.44 -10.21
C VAL A 201 18.60 11.58 -10.06
N ALA A 202 18.48 10.39 -9.47
CA ALA A 202 19.60 9.49 -9.28
C ALA A 202 20.19 9.02 -10.63
N GLY A 203 19.33 8.65 -11.58
CA GLY A 203 19.75 8.24 -12.93
C GLY A 203 20.48 9.34 -13.68
N GLU A 204 19.88 10.54 -13.75
CA GLU A 204 20.46 11.69 -14.47
C GLU A 204 21.80 12.15 -13.86
N LEU A 205 21.90 12.22 -12.51
CA LEU A 205 23.15 12.61 -11.85
C LEU A 205 24.26 11.57 -12.06
N ALA A 206 23.93 10.28 -11.98
CA ALA A 206 24.91 9.21 -12.20
C ALA A 206 25.38 9.18 -13.67
N LEU A 207 24.47 9.35 -14.63
CA LEU A 207 24.79 9.48 -16.06
C LEU A 207 25.71 10.69 -16.33
N ALA A 208 25.55 11.77 -15.57
CA ALA A 208 26.43 12.94 -15.60
C ALA A 208 27.79 12.72 -14.89
N GLY A 209 28.09 11.50 -14.45
CA GLY A 209 29.35 11.13 -13.82
C GLY A 209 29.48 11.55 -12.36
N LYS A 210 28.37 11.87 -11.68
CA LYS A 210 28.37 12.17 -10.24
C LYS A 210 28.37 10.88 -9.42
N SER A 211 29.09 10.90 -8.30
CA SER A 211 28.95 9.87 -7.27
C SER A 211 27.63 10.07 -6.53
N VAL A 212 26.71 9.11 -6.65
CA VAL A 212 25.36 9.18 -6.09
C VAL A 212 25.15 8.11 -5.03
N ILE A 213 24.52 8.48 -3.92
CA ILE A 213 23.93 7.54 -2.96
C ILE A 213 22.41 7.68 -3.01
N VAL A 214 21.70 6.56 -3.14
CA VAL A 214 20.24 6.50 -3.04
C VAL A 214 19.86 5.84 -1.72
N LEU A 215 19.01 6.49 -0.92
CA LEU A 215 18.48 5.96 0.33
C LEU A 215 17.00 5.64 0.17
N GLU A 216 16.63 4.38 0.35
CA GLU A 216 15.25 3.91 0.33
C GLU A 216 14.87 3.28 1.68
N LYS A 217 13.73 3.72 2.23
CA LYS A 217 13.21 3.17 3.48
C LYS A 217 12.63 1.76 3.31
N GLY A 218 12.02 1.50 2.17
CA GLY A 218 11.45 0.20 1.81
C GLY A 218 12.48 -0.88 1.52
N GLY A 219 11.99 -2.11 1.34
CA GLY A 219 12.79 -3.21 0.83
C GLY A 219 12.94 -3.19 -0.69
N TYR A 220 13.77 -4.08 -1.22
CA TYR A 220 13.90 -4.33 -2.65
C TYR A 220 13.12 -5.58 -3.06
N ASN A 221 12.17 -5.41 -3.97
CA ASN A 221 11.42 -6.50 -4.59
C ASN A 221 11.57 -6.42 -6.11
N ASN A 222 11.60 -7.59 -6.76
CA ASN A 222 11.62 -7.78 -8.20
C ASN A 222 10.65 -8.91 -8.60
N GLU A 223 10.69 -9.29 -9.87
CA GLU A 223 9.88 -10.35 -10.46
C GLU A 223 9.93 -11.66 -9.65
N ALA A 224 11.07 -12.00 -9.04
CA ALA A 224 11.26 -13.24 -8.27
C ALA A 224 10.59 -13.26 -6.90
N ASN A 225 10.15 -12.10 -6.37
CA ASN A 225 9.54 -12.03 -5.04
C ASN A 225 8.22 -11.25 -5.01
N PHE A 226 7.72 -10.73 -6.13
CA PHE A 226 6.35 -10.26 -6.23
C PHE A 226 5.38 -11.44 -6.11
N THR A 227 4.86 -11.68 -4.90
CA THR A 227 3.93 -12.80 -4.61
C THR A 227 2.54 -12.59 -5.19
N LEU A 228 2.18 -11.33 -5.48
CA LEU A 228 0.87 -10.91 -5.94
C LEU A 228 -0.29 -11.26 -4.97
N GLN A 229 0.03 -11.79 -3.79
CA GLN A 229 -0.92 -12.02 -2.72
C GLN A 229 -1.19 -10.69 -2.04
N GLU A 230 -2.44 -10.23 -2.09
CA GLU A 230 -2.81 -8.86 -1.71
C GLU A 230 -2.38 -8.48 -0.29
N ALA A 231 -2.63 -9.33 0.71
CA ALA A 231 -2.23 -9.05 2.10
C ALA A 231 -0.70 -8.92 2.25
N GLN A 232 0.05 -9.86 1.67
CA GLN A 232 1.50 -9.87 1.75
C GLN A 232 2.12 -8.70 0.98
N ALA A 233 1.74 -8.53 -0.29
CA ALA A 233 2.25 -7.47 -1.14
C ALA A 233 1.91 -6.09 -0.59
N THR A 234 0.71 -5.90 -0.04
CA THR A 234 0.33 -4.63 0.61
C THR A 234 1.23 -4.33 1.81
N SER A 235 1.48 -5.35 2.64
CA SER A 235 2.37 -5.21 3.80
C SER A 235 3.84 -4.94 3.43
N GLU A 236 4.31 -5.48 2.30
CA GLU A 236 5.72 -5.37 1.89
C GLU A 236 6.00 -4.13 1.05
N LEU A 237 5.05 -3.71 0.22
CA LEU A 237 5.28 -2.70 -0.82
C LEU A 237 4.71 -1.32 -0.48
N TYR A 238 3.82 -1.20 0.52
CA TYR A 238 3.18 0.06 0.86
C TYR A 238 3.64 0.61 2.21
N LEU A 239 3.74 1.94 2.27
CA LEU A 239 4.00 2.70 3.47
C LEU A 239 2.95 2.40 4.53
N LYS A 240 3.41 2.16 5.76
CA LYS A 240 2.56 1.70 6.87
C LYS A 240 1.69 0.50 6.48
N ARG A 241 2.18 -0.41 5.62
CA ARG A 241 1.43 -1.61 5.20
C ARG A 241 0.05 -1.27 4.62
N GLY A 242 -0.10 -0.11 3.97
CA GLY A 242 -1.37 0.35 3.40
C GLY A 242 -2.34 1.02 4.38
N THR A 243 -1.97 1.22 5.66
CA THR A 243 -2.85 1.83 6.68
C THR A 243 -2.68 3.35 6.82
N LEU A 244 -1.86 3.99 5.99
CA LEU A 244 -1.64 5.44 6.06
C LEU A 244 -2.94 6.21 5.77
N THR A 245 -3.31 7.08 6.69
CA THR A 245 -4.59 7.80 6.68
C THR A 245 -4.43 9.26 7.11
N SER A 246 -5.41 10.10 6.77
CA SER A 246 -5.58 11.41 7.39
C SER A 246 -5.89 11.28 8.89
N LYS A 247 -5.65 12.33 9.68
CA LYS A 247 -5.88 12.30 11.15
C LYS A 247 -7.32 11.93 11.55
N ASP A 248 -8.29 12.22 10.69
CA ASP A 248 -9.71 11.91 10.89
C ASP A 248 -10.16 10.59 10.23
N LEU A 249 -9.24 9.86 9.59
CA LEU A 249 -9.46 8.63 8.80
C LEU A 249 -10.39 8.79 7.58
N GLY A 250 -10.71 10.03 7.19
CA GLY A 250 -11.53 10.33 6.01
C GLY A 250 -10.85 9.96 4.69
N LEU A 251 -9.52 10.00 4.65
CA LEU A 251 -8.71 9.69 3.48
C LEU A 251 -7.69 8.59 3.80
N ILE A 252 -7.52 7.65 2.88
CA ILE A 252 -6.44 6.65 2.87
C ILE A 252 -5.43 7.07 1.80
N VAL A 253 -4.14 7.00 2.14
CA VAL A 253 -3.03 7.24 1.20
C VAL A 253 -2.27 5.95 0.97
N LEU A 254 -2.40 5.40 -0.24
CA LEU A 254 -1.58 4.26 -0.66
C LEU A 254 -0.27 4.77 -1.29
N ALA A 255 0.77 4.89 -0.46
CA ALA A 255 2.10 5.30 -0.92
C ALA A 255 3.05 4.09 -0.98
N GLY A 256 3.79 3.93 -2.07
CA GLY A 256 4.79 2.86 -2.18
C GLY A 256 5.97 3.07 -1.22
N SER A 257 6.44 1.99 -0.60
CA SER A 257 7.57 1.93 0.33
C SER A 257 8.44 0.72 -0.02
N THR A 258 9.05 0.77 -1.21
CA THR A 258 9.94 -0.23 -1.79
C THR A 258 10.91 0.47 -2.75
N LEU A 259 12.03 -0.14 -3.14
CA LEU A 259 12.93 0.42 -4.15
C LEU A 259 12.19 0.67 -5.47
N GLY A 260 12.14 1.93 -5.91
CA GLY A 260 11.29 2.42 -7.01
C GLY A 260 10.00 3.14 -6.56
N GLY A 261 9.67 3.04 -5.27
CA GLY A 261 8.54 3.72 -4.61
C GLY A 261 7.19 3.46 -5.28
N GLY A 262 6.39 4.52 -5.40
CA GLY A 262 5.06 4.47 -6.02
C GLY A 262 5.05 3.95 -7.46
N THR A 263 6.17 4.04 -8.19
CA THR A 263 6.25 3.55 -9.58
C THR A 263 6.20 2.03 -9.68
N VAL A 264 6.52 1.31 -8.60
CA VAL A 264 6.40 -0.15 -8.53
C VAL A 264 4.95 -0.59 -8.33
N VAL A 265 4.14 0.20 -7.62
CA VAL A 265 2.78 -0.15 -7.19
C VAL A 265 1.66 0.62 -7.90
N ASN A 266 1.97 1.51 -8.85
CA ASN A 266 0.95 2.24 -9.61
C ASN A 266 0.34 1.43 -10.78
N TRP A 267 -0.62 2.02 -11.49
CA TRP A 267 -1.35 1.38 -12.61
C TRP A 267 -0.76 1.70 -13.99
N THR A 268 0.50 2.13 -14.08
CA THR A 268 1.22 2.46 -15.33
C THR A 268 0.65 3.62 -16.16
N THR A 269 -0.49 4.18 -15.77
CA THR A 269 -1.12 5.33 -16.42
C THR A 269 -0.16 6.52 -16.46
N SER A 270 0.04 7.06 -17.66
CA SER A 270 1.02 8.13 -17.92
C SER A 270 0.35 9.23 -18.75
N PHE A 271 0.12 10.40 -18.16
CA PHE A 271 -0.46 11.56 -18.85
C PHE A 271 0.41 12.79 -18.61
N ARG A 272 0.45 13.68 -19.61
CA ARG A 272 1.01 15.01 -19.44
C ARG A 272 0.07 15.86 -18.60
N THR A 273 0.65 16.75 -17.82
CA THR A 273 -0.12 17.80 -17.14
C THR A 273 -0.78 18.68 -18.20
N PRO A 274 -2.11 18.94 -18.12
CA PRO A 274 -2.78 19.82 -19.08
C PRO A 274 -2.23 21.24 -19.05
N ASP A 275 -2.23 21.93 -20.20
CA ASP A 275 -1.67 23.27 -20.35
C ASP A 275 -2.28 24.28 -19.36
N TYR A 276 -3.60 24.26 -19.17
CA TYR A 276 -4.27 25.16 -18.24
C TYR A 276 -3.83 24.97 -16.77
N VAL A 277 -3.39 23.76 -16.39
CA VAL A 277 -2.85 23.50 -15.04
C VAL A 277 -1.43 24.04 -14.93
N LEU A 278 -0.62 23.91 -15.98
CA LEU A 278 0.73 24.47 -16.02
C LEU A 278 0.70 26.00 -15.98
N GLU A 279 -0.25 26.62 -16.68
CA GLU A 279 -0.52 28.06 -16.62
C GLU A 279 -0.91 28.50 -15.20
N GLU A 280 -1.80 27.76 -14.54
CA GLU A 280 -2.19 28.02 -13.15
C GLU A 280 -0.97 27.94 -12.20
N TRP A 281 -0.11 26.93 -12.35
CA TRP A 281 1.10 26.78 -11.53
C TRP A 281 2.09 27.91 -11.74
N GLU A 282 2.31 28.34 -12.99
CA GLU A 282 3.16 29.48 -13.29
C GLU A 282 2.59 30.77 -12.67
N GLN A 283 1.30 31.04 -12.83
CA GLN A 283 0.65 32.23 -12.28
C GLN A 283 0.69 32.26 -10.76
N SER A 284 0.44 31.11 -10.11
CA SER A 284 0.37 31.00 -8.66
C SER A 284 1.75 31.03 -7.98
N SER A 285 2.79 30.48 -8.62
CA SER A 285 4.13 30.38 -8.05
C SER A 285 5.09 31.50 -8.46
N GLY A 286 4.83 32.16 -9.60
CA GLY A 286 5.76 33.11 -10.22
C GLY A 286 6.92 32.46 -11.00
N LEU A 287 7.01 31.13 -11.04
CA LEU A 287 8.04 30.38 -11.79
C LEU A 287 7.65 30.28 -13.27
N LYS A 288 8.48 30.86 -14.15
CA LYS A 288 8.23 30.99 -15.59
C LYS A 288 8.57 29.75 -16.41
N GLU A 289 9.03 28.71 -15.75
CA GLU A 289 9.51 27.48 -16.37
C GLU A 289 8.38 26.47 -16.63
N PHE A 290 7.22 26.59 -15.97
CA PHE A 290 6.14 25.61 -16.09
C PHE A 290 5.48 25.60 -17.48
N THR A 291 5.37 26.75 -18.14
CA THR A 291 4.86 26.84 -19.53
C THR A 291 5.99 26.84 -20.57
N GLY A 292 7.25 26.80 -20.12
CA GLY A 292 8.43 26.86 -20.98
C GLY A 292 8.75 25.54 -21.70
N SER A 293 9.60 25.63 -22.73
CA SER A 293 10.03 24.46 -23.51
C SER A 293 10.82 23.44 -22.69
N ALA A 294 11.56 23.88 -21.66
CA ALA A 294 12.39 23.01 -20.83
C ALA A 294 11.58 21.90 -20.11
N LEU A 295 10.36 22.22 -19.65
CA LEU A 295 9.49 21.21 -19.05
C LEU A 295 8.94 20.25 -20.12
N GLN A 296 8.61 20.76 -21.32
CA GLN A 296 8.15 19.91 -22.43
C GLN A 296 9.24 18.95 -22.91
N ASP A 297 10.48 19.42 -22.99
CA ASP A 297 11.64 18.59 -23.30
C ASP A 297 11.87 17.54 -22.21
N SER A 298 11.67 17.90 -20.93
CA SER A 298 11.74 16.97 -19.80
C SER A 298 10.64 15.90 -19.88
N PHE A 299 9.39 16.28 -20.20
CA PHE A 299 8.31 15.32 -20.43
C PHE A 299 8.66 14.36 -21.57
N ALA A 300 9.15 14.87 -22.70
CA ALA A 300 9.53 14.04 -23.84
C ALA A 300 10.68 13.06 -23.50
N ALA A 301 11.69 13.52 -22.75
CA ALA A 301 12.81 12.69 -22.30
C ALA A 301 12.34 11.55 -21.38
N VAL A 302 11.50 11.88 -20.38
CA VAL A 302 10.96 10.89 -19.44
C VAL A 302 10.04 9.91 -20.15
N GLU A 303 9.10 10.39 -20.97
CA GLU A 303 8.17 9.55 -21.75
C GLU A 303 8.92 8.53 -22.61
N LYS A 304 10.01 8.98 -23.27
CA LYS A 304 10.88 8.10 -24.04
C LYS A 304 11.58 7.07 -23.15
N ARG A 305 12.18 7.50 -22.02
CA ARG A 305 12.97 6.61 -21.15
C ARG A 305 12.13 5.53 -20.48
N ILE A 306 10.90 5.87 -20.06
CA ILE A 306 9.97 4.92 -19.45
C ILE A 306 9.06 4.22 -20.46
N ASN A 307 9.27 4.46 -21.76
CA ASN A 307 8.53 3.81 -22.85
C ASN A 307 7.01 4.01 -22.71
N VAL A 308 6.57 5.27 -22.66
CA VAL A 308 5.13 5.59 -22.70
C VAL A 308 4.58 5.29 -24.10
N ASN A 309 3.60 4.39 -24.17
CA ASN A 309 2.96 3.95 -25.41
C ASN A 309 1.47 3.59 -25.18
N THR A 310 0.80 3.09 -26.23
CA THR A 310 -0.59 2.60 -26.18
C THR A 310 -0.73 1.13 -26.61
N ASP A 311 0.38 0.43 -26.86
CA ASP A 311 0.39 -0.93 -27.43
C ASP A 311 -0.34 -1.94 -26.54
N ASN A 312 -0.31 -1.70 -25.22
CA ASN A 312 -0.94 -2.54 -24.21
C ASN A 312 -2.20 -1.91 -23.59
N SER A 313 -2.89 -1.01 -24.30
CA SER A 313 -4.04 -0.26 -23.76
C SER A 313 -5.40 -0.69 -24.32
N GLN A 314 -5.49 -1.91 -24.83
CA GLN A 314 -6.74 -2.48 -25.33
C GLN A 314 -7.81 -2.58 -24.24
N HIS A 315 -9.04 -2.16 -24.57
CA HIS A 315 -10.18 -2.19 -23.67
C HIS A 315 -10.71 -3.61 -23.43
N ASN A 316 -11.16 -3.87 -22.20
CA ASN A 316 -12.07 -4.97 -21.95
C ASN A 316 -13.51 -4.57 -22.37
N ARG A 317 -14.46 -5.51 -22.28
CA ARG A 317 -15.84 -5.25 -22.70
C ARG A 317 -16.48 -4.08 -21.95
N GLN A 318 -16.25 -3.96 -20.65
CA GLN A 318 -16.82 -2.89 -19.81
C GLN A 318 -16.31 -1.51 -20.26
N ASN A 319 -15.01 -1.37 -20.48
CA ASN A 319 -14.41 -0.14 -20.97
C ASN A 319 -14.87 0.18 -22.40
N GLN A 320 -15.08 -0.82 -23.25
CA GLN A 320 -15.61 -0.59 -24.60
C GLN A 320 -17.04 -0.06 -24.56
N LEU A 321 -17.90 -0.59 -23.68
CA LEU A 321 -19.26 -0.07 -23.50
C LEU A 321 -19.27 1.39 -23.04
N LEU A 322 -18.31 1.78 -22.20
CA LEU A 322 -18.15 3.17 -21.79
C LEU A 322 -17.77 4.06 -22.99
N VAL A 323 -16.84 3.60 -23.83
CA VAL A 323 -16.47 4.29 -25.07
C VAL A 323 -17.65 4.44 -26.01
N ASP A 324 -18.41 3.37 -26.25
CA ASP A 324 -19.60 3.38 -27.12
C ASP A 324 -20.65 4.39 -26.60
N GLY A 325 -20.82 4.46 -25.27
CA GLY A 325 -21.67 5.44 -24.61
C GLY A 325 -21.19 6.88 -24.78
N CYS A 326 -19.89 7.13 -24.56
CA CYS A 326 -19.29 8.45 -24.80
C CYS A 326 -19.49 8.90 -26.25
N GLN A 327 -19.25 8.01 -27.23
CA GLN A 327 -19.46 8.30 -28.65
C GLN A 327 -20.92 8.65 -28.95
N SER A 328 -21.86 7.87 -28.41
CA SER A 328 -23.30 8.11 -28.60
C SER A 328 -23.79 9.45 -28.03
N LEU A 329 -23.13 9.94 -26.97
CA LEU A 329 -23.45 11.20 -26.31
C LEU A 329 -22.59 12.38 -26.80
N GLY A 330 -21.63 12.15 -27.70
CA GLY A 330 -20.69 13.17 -28.16
C GLY A 330 -19.65 13.60 -27.12
N TYR A 331 -19.36 12.75 -26.12
CA TYR A 331 -18.31 12.98 -25.13
C TYR A 331 -16.93 12.56 -25.64
N HIS A 332 -15.92 13.35 -25.27
CA HIS A 332 -14.52 13.03 -25.53
C HIS A 332 -14.11 11.74 -24.80
N HIS A 333 -13.37 10.88 -25.50
CA HIS A 333 -12.73 9.70 -24.97
C HIS A 333 -11.38 9.51 -25.65
N ASP A 334 -10.43 8.89 -24.97
CA ASP A 334 -9.12 8.57 -25.52
C ASP A 334 -8.58 7.28 -24.88
N VAL A 335 -7.59 6.66 -25.53
CA VAL A 335 -6.89 5.48 -25.04
C VAL A 335 -5.86 5.88 -24.00
N THR A 336 -5.88 5.21 -22.85
CA THR A 336 -4.94 5.50 -21.77
C THR A 336 -3.51 5.16 -22.20
N ARG A 337 -2.60 6.14 -22.16
CA ARG A 337 -1.17 5.91 -22.35
C ARG A 337 -0.53 5.25 -21.12
N ARG A 338 0.40 4.32 -21.36
CA ARG A 338 0.99 3.47 -20.31
C ARG A 338 2.50 3.33 -20.48
N ASN A 339 3.25 3.27 -19.38
CA ASN A 339 4.68 2.93 -19.36
C ASN A 339 4.89 1.41 -19.20
N ALA A 340 4.52 0.64 -20.22
CA ALA A 340 4.57 -0.82 -20.19
C ALA A 340 4.97 -1.44 -21.54
N ILE A 341 5.81 -2.46 -21.48
CA ILE A 341 6.30 -3.24 -22.64
C ILE A 341 5.82 -4.69 -22.49
N ASP A 342 5.31 -5.29 -23.54
CA ASP A 342 4.86 -6.71 -23.59
C ASP A 342 3.90 -7.15 -22.46
N CYS A 343 2.99 -6.26 -22.04
CA CYS A 343 2.02 -6.49 -20.95
C CYS A 343 0.76 -7.23 -21.42
N GLN A 344 0.92 -8.37 -22.09
CA GLN A 344 -0.18 -9.11 -22.71
C GLN A 344 -1.07 -9.87 -21.70
N GLN A 345 -0.51 -10.20 -20.53
CA GLN A 345 -1.09 -11.07 -19.52
C GLN A 345 -2.29 -10.45 -18.81
N ARG A 346 -2.35 -9.11 -18.75
CA ARG A 346 -3.43 -8.32 -18.12
C ARG A 346 -3.91 -8.90 -16.78
N CYS A 347 -2.95 -9.23 -15.92
CA CYS A 347 -3.17 -10.00 -14.70
C CYS A 347 -3.94 -9.28 -13.58
N GLY A 348 -4.19 -7.97 -13.69
CA GLY A 348 -4.94 -7.20 -12.68
C GLY A 348 -4.17 -6.86 -11.39
N THR A 349 -2.93 -7.32 -11.24
CA THR A 349 -2.17 -7.23 -9.98
C THR A 349 -1.16 -6.07 -9.94
N CYS A 350 -1.35 -5.01 -10.74
CA CYS A 350 -0.36 -3.95 -10.88
C CYS A 350 -0.02 -3.24 -9.56
N GLY A 351 -0.94 -3.21 -8.60
CA GLY A 351 -0.72 -2.71 -7.24
C GLY A 351 0.29 -3.53 -6.41
N PHE A 352 0.49 -4.79 -6.78
CA PHE A 352 1.27 -5.77 -6.00
C PHE A 352 2.64 -6.06 -6.62
N GLY A 353 3.11 -5.14 -7.47
CA GLY A 353 4.33 -5.32 -8.27
C GLY A 353 4.06 -5.99 -9.62
N CYS A 354 5.01 -5.86 -10.54
CA CYS A 354 4.89 -6.43 -11.89
C CYS A 354 5.75 -7.68 -12.01
N ARG A 355 5.17 -8.84 -11.75
CA ARG A 355 5.86 -10.15 -11.87
C ARG A 355 6.38 -10.45 -13.28
N TYR A 356 5.71 -9.93 -14.30
CA TYR A 356 6.07 -10.16 -15.71
C TYR A 356 7.15 -9.20 -16.22
N GLY A 357 7.61 -8.26 -15.39
CA GLY A 357 8.63 -7.29 -15.77
C GLY A 357 8.20 -6.29 -16.86
N ALA A 358 6.92 -6.26 -17.22
CA ALA A 358 6.37 -5.39 -18.25
C ALA A 358 6.39 -3.90 -17.84
N LYS A 359 6.16 -3.61 -16.56
CA LYS A 359 6.07 -2.25 -16.02
C LYS A 359 7.44 -1.55 -16.06
N GLN A 360 7.51 -0.42 -16.74
CA GLN A 360 8.71 0.41 -16.83
C GLN A 360 8.78 1.41 -15.66
N SER A 361 8.84 0.87 -14.45
CA SER A 361 9.00 1.65 -13.22
C SER A 361 10.38 2.31 -13.14
N THR A 362 10.58 3.26 -12.22
CA THR A 362 11.94 3.82 -12.00
C THR A 362 12.92 2.74 -11.55
N LEU A 363 12.45 1.66 -10.91
CA LEU A 363 13.26 0.49 -10.56
C LEU A 363 13.94 -0.14 -11.79
N LYS A 364 13.19 -0.36 -12.88
CA LYS A 364 13.73 -0.99 -14.11
C LYS A 364 14.40 0.00 -15.05
N THR A 365 14.13 1.30 -14.86
CA THR A 365 14.60 2.36 -15.75
C THR A 365 15.72 3.15 -15.06
N TYR A 366 15.41 4.31 -14.50
CA TYR A 366 16.40 5.25 -13.99
C TYR A 366 17.26 4.73 -12.82
N LEU A 367 16.72 3.90 -11.93
CA LEU A 367 17.52 3.31 -10.85
C LEU A 367 18.48 2.24 -11.36
N GLN A 368 18.09 1.52 -12.41
CA GLN A 368 19.00 0.61 -13.09
C GLN A 368 20.11 1.41 -13.77
N ASP A 369 19.79 2.49 -14.49
CA ASP A 369 20.80 3.37 -15.09
C ASP A 369 21.75 3.92 -14.02
N ALA A 370 21.23 4.39 -12.90
CA ALA A 370 22.03 4.89 -11.80
C ALA A 370 23.00 3.82 -11.28
N TYR A 371 22.50 2.60 -11.05
CA TYR A 371 23.30 1.47 -10.57
C TYR A 371 24.40 1.09 -11.58
N ASP A 372 24.06 1.00 -12.86
CA ASP A 372 25.01 0.68 -13.93
C ASP A 372 26.12 1.73 -14.07
N HIS A 373 25.84 2.98 -13.65
CA HIS A 373 26.81 4.08 -13.61
C HIS A 373 27.45 4.28 -12.21
N GLY A 374 27.35 3.28 -11.33
CA GLY A 374 28.09 3.24 -10.06
C GLY A 374 27.40 3.91 -8.87
N ALA A 375 26.12 4.26 -8.97
CA ALA A 375 25.37 4.73 -7.81
C ALA A 375 25.27 3.63 -6.74
N ARG A 376 25.46 4.02 -5.48
CA ARG A 376 25.29 3.12 -4.33
C ARG A 376 23.86 3.23 -3.81
N ILE A 377 23.13 2.13 -3.86
CA ILE A 377 21.72 2.08 -3.44
C ILE A 377 21.63 1.36 -2.11
N ILE A 378 21.05 2.00 -1.09
CA ILE A 378 20.83 1.44 0.24
C ILE A 378 19.33 1.34 0.49
N VAL A 379 18.87 0.14 0.85
CA VAL A 379 17.46 -0.15 1.14
C VAL A 379 17.27 -0.42 2.64
N ARG A 380 16.02 -0.39 3.11
CA ARG A 380 15.66 -0.48 4.54
C ARG A 380 16.32 0.61 5.38
N CYS A 381 16.55 1.78 4.80
CA CYS A 381 17.25 2.90 5.41
C CYS A 381 16.32 4.12 5.50
N PRO A 382 15.57 4.29 6.62
CA PRO A 382 14.83 5.52 6.87
C PRO A 382 15.80 6.68 7.14
N CYS A 383 15.61 7.81 6.46
CA CYS A 383 16.32 9.04 6.80
C CYS A 383 15.64 9.71 8.02
N LEU A 384 16.40 9.93 9.09
CA LEU A 384 15.89 10.47 10.35
C LEU A 384 16.17 11.96 10.56
N ASP A 385 17.30 12.45 10.05
CA ASP A 385 17.78 13.82 10.28
C ASP A 385 18.64 14.32 9.11
N TYR A 386 18.59 15.62 8.86
CA TYR A 386 19.45 16.32 7.91
C TYR A 386 20.19 17.44 8.63
N ARG A 387 21.53 17.33 8.68
CA ARG A 387 22.37 18.33 9.33
C ARG A 387 23.21 19.08 8.31
N TRP A 388 22.95 20.37 8.22
CA TRP A 388 23.79 21.29 7.46
C TRP A 388 25.02 21.64 8.29
N HIS A 389 26.20 21.33 7.75
CA HIS A 389 27.45 21.86 8.27
C HIS A 389 27.82 23.05 7.39
N LEU A 390 27.44 24.26 7.81
CA LEU A 390 27.99 25.45 7.15
C LEU A 390 29.51 25.46 7.39
N PRO A 391 30.34 25.68 6.36
CA PRO A 391 31.76 25.90 6.58
C PRO A 391 31.89 27.12 7.51
N ARG A 392 32.47 26.92 8.70
CA ARG A 392 32.95 28.05 9.49
C ARG A 392 33.94 28.80 8.60
N GLU A 393 33.69 30.08 8.41
CA GLU A 393 34.48 30.95 7.52
C GLU A 393 36.00 30.72 7.66
N SER A 394 36.68 30.73 6.51
CA SER A 394 38.13 30.80 6.24
C SER A 394 38.95 29.50 6.06
N LEU A 395 39.44 29.34 4.82
CA LEU A 395 40.66 28.65 4.29
C LEU A 395 40.41 27.51 3.26
N PRO A 396 41.28 27.38 2.24
CA PRO A 396 40.88 27.12 0.86
C PRO A 396 40.72 25.65 0.49
N LEU A 397 39.66 25.38 -0.28
CA LEU A 397 39.48 24.29 -1.26
C LEU A 397 40.00 22.89 -0.87
N ALA A 398 39.17 22.15 -0.14
CA ALA A 398 38.99 20.71 -0.31
C ALA A 398 37.67 20.29 0.36
N GLY A 399 36.54 20.67 -0.25
CA GLY A 399 35.21 20.34 0.27
C GLY A 399 34.73 18.97 -0.21
N ARG A 400 34.54 18.04 0.71
CA ARG A 400 33.54 16.96 0.59
C ARG A 400 32.73 16.96 1.87
N ASP A 401 31.44 17.23 1.73
CA ASP A 401 30.50 17.21 2.84
C ASP A 401 30.11 15.75 3.15
N ALA A 402 30.28 15.36 4.42
CA ALA A 402 29.93 14.04 4.91
C ALA A 402 28.52 14.06 5.53
N ILE A 403 27.61 13.24 5.00
CA ILE A 403 26.33 12.94 5.64
C ILE A 403 26.56 11.78 6.61
N ARG A 404 26.26 12.03 7.90
CA ARG A 404 26.31 10.99 8.93
C ARG A 404 24.98 10.25 8.96
N LEU A 405 25.00 8.99 8.56
CA LEU A 405 23.87 8.07 8.72
C LEU A 405 23.99 7.43 10.11
N GLN A 406 22.94 7.53 10.93
CA GLN A 406 22.81 6.84 12.22
C GLN A 406 21.96 5.60 12.09
#